data_AF-A0A7C4EQX1-F1
#
_entry.id   AF-A0A7C4EQX1-F1
#
_cell.length_a   1.000
_cell.length_b   1.000
_cell.length_c   1.000
_cell.angle_alpha   90.00
_cell.angle_beta   90.00
_cell.angle_gamma   90.00
#
_symmetry.space_group_name_H-M   'P 1'
#
loop_
_entity.id
_entity.type
_entity.pdbx_description
1 polymer ?
#
loop_
_entity_poly.entity_id
_entity_poly.type
_entity_poly.pdbx_seq_one_letter_code
_entity_poly.pdbx_strand_id
1 'polypeptide(L)'
;MPHVILEGPLDLQQFCATYKPVVKQHDGEILKLLQAYLSTRGDEALIEAIAIQNGYPVRFLVQILSRNNRTTVKLYPGTDPEKTNGVKKIIGIVARQLKACSSGVQYGANNLGEFLLE
;
A
#
# COMPACT_ATOMS: atom_id res chain seq x y z
N MET A 1 4.57 10.92 -7.69
CA MET A 1 3.68 9.82 -7.24
C MET A 1 4.35 9.09 -6.08
N PRO A 2 3.73 9.03 -4.89
CA PRO A 2 4.27 8.28 -3.76
C PRO A 2 4.37 6.79 -4.07
N HIS A 3 5.51 6.17 -3.79
CA HIS A 3 5.76 4.76 -4.05
C HIS A 3 6.88 4.17 -3.19
N VAL A 4 6.86 2.85 -3.07
CA VAL A 4 7.89 1.99 -2.46
C VAL A 4 8.14 0.81 -3.37
N ILE A 5 9.40 0.46 -3.56
CA ILE A 5 9.80 -0.79 -4.18
C ILE A 5 10.20 -1.78 -3.09
N LEU A 6 9.72 -3.01 -3.23
CA LEU A 6 10.11 -4.18 -2.45
C LEU A 6 10.89 -5.12 -3.37
N GLU A 7 12.09 -5.49 -2.97
CA GLU A 7 12.95 -6.43 -3.69
C GLU A 7 12.95 -7.77 -2.95
N GLY A 8 12.78 -8.86 -3.69
CA GLY A 8 12.74 -10.22 -3.16
C GLY A 8 11.48 -11.00 -3.54
N PRO A 9 11.42 -12.29 -3.16
CA PRO A 9 10.31 -13.16 -3.52
C PRO A 9 9.05 -12.80 -2.71
N LEU A 10 7.99 -12.42 -3.43
CA LEU A 10 6.69 -12.09 -2.87
C LEU A 10 5.57 -12.77 -3.67
N ASP A 11 4.72 -13.51 -2.97
CA ASP A 11 3.52 -14.11 -3.53
C ASP A 11 2.32 -13.18 -3.32
N LEU A 12 1.98 -12.45 -4.38
CA LEU A 12 0.88 -11.48 -4.34
C LEU A 12 -0.49 -12.14 -4.22
N GLN A 13 -0.63 -13.36 -4.76
CA GLN A 13 -1.86 -14.13 -4.69
C GLN A 13 -2.11 -14.59 -3.25
N GLN A 14 -1.08 -15.14 -2.60
CA GLN A 14 -1.15 -15.52 -1.19
C GLN A 14 -1.40 -14.31 -0.28
N PHE A 15 -0.75 -13.18 -0.56
CA PHE A 15 -1.00 -11.92 0.15
C PHE A 15 -2.48 -11.52 0.06
N CYS A 16 -3.05 -11.50 -1.15
CA CYS A 16 -4.46 -11.11 -1.33
C CYS A 16 -5.43 -12.14 -0.72
N ALA A 17 -5.12 -13.43 -0.78
CA ALA A 17 -5.95 -14.49 -0.20
C ALA A 17 -6.04 -14.42 1.33
N THR A 18 -5.01 -13.86 1.98
CA THR A 18 -4.94 -13.72 3.45
C THR A 18 -5.13 -12.27 3.93
N TYR A 19 -5.42 -11.37 3.00
CA TYR A 19 -5.56 -9.95 3.27
C TYR A 19 -6.71 -9.68 4.26
N LYS A 20 -6.46 -8.79 5.21
CA LYS A 20 -7.45 -8.31 6.18
C LYS A 20 -7.53 -6.79 6.13
N PRO A 21 -8.75 -6.21 6.17
CA PRO A 21 -8.93 -4.77 6.27
C PRO A 21 -8.19 -4.19 7.48
N VAL A 22 -7.71 -2.96 7.35
CA VAL A 22 -6.98 -2.23 8.39
C VAL A 22 -7.73 -0.96 8.73
N VAL A 23 -7.88 -0.68 10.02
CA VAL A 23 -8.27 0.63 10.51
C VAL A 23 -7.25 1.07 11.55
N LYS A 24 -6.57 2.18 11.29
CA LYS A 24 -5.71 2.87 12.27
C LYS A 24 -6.31 4.24 12.56
N GLN A 25 -6.35 4.60 13.84
CA GLN A 25 -6.83 5.90 14.30
C GLN A 25 -5.83 6.44 15.32
N HIS A 26 -5.30 7.64 15.07
CA HIS A 26 -4.42 8.36 15.99
C HIS A 26 -4.55 9.88 15.70
N ASP A 27 -4.45 10.72 16.73
CA ASP A 27 -4.31 12.18 16.62
C ASP A 27 -5.16 12.88 15.53
N GLY A 28 -6.46 12.57 15.46
CA GLY A 28 -7.38 13.18 14.48
C GLY A 28 -7.23 12.69 13.03
N GLU A 29 -6.39 11.69 12.80
CA GLU A 29 -6.21 10.96 11.54
C GLU A 29 -6.87 9.58 11.61
N ILE A 30 -7.55 9.18 10.54
CA ILE A 30 -8.08 7.81 10.38
C ILE A 30 -7.59 7.26 9.04
N LEU A 31 -6.84 6.17 9.08
CA LEU A 31 -6.34 5.46 7.89
C LEU A 31 -7.06 4.13 7.77
N LYS A 32 -7.72 3.91 6.64
CA LYS A 32 -8.46 2.68 6.34
C LYS A 32 -7.92 2.03 5.08
N LEU A 33 -7.68 0.73 5.16
CA LEU A 33 -7.54 -0.16 4.02
C LEU A 33 -8.74 -1.12 4.04
N LEU A 34 -9.45 -1.22 2.92
CA LEU A 34 -10.77 -1.86 2.86
C LEU A 34 -10.70 -3.22 2.16
N GLN A 35 -10.85 -3.25 0.84
CA GLN A 35 -10.84 -4.47 0.05
C GLN A 35 -9.60 -4.54 -0.84
N ALA A 36 -9.13 -5.76 -1.10
CA ALA A 36 -8.06 -6.05 -2.05
C ALA A 36 -8.63 -6.78 -3.27
N TYR A 37 -8.22 -6.37 -4.46
CA TYR A 37 -8.64 -6.93 -5.74
C TYR A 37 -7.41 -7.39 -6.50
N LEU A 38 -7.31 -8.68 -6.80
CA LEU A 38 -6.21 -9.27 -7.56
C LEU A 38 -6.56 -9.30 -9.06
N SER A 39 -5.60 -8.95 -9.91
CA SER A 39 -5.74 -9.12 -11.35
C SER A 39 -5.86 -10.61 -11.71
N THR A 40 -6.50 -10.92 -12.84
CA THR A 40 -6.62 -12.31 -13.33
C THR A 40 -5.27 -12.99 -13.56
N ARG A 41 -4.23 -12.20 -13.80
CA ARG A 41 -2.85 -12.68 -14.00
C ARG A 41 -2.07 -12.85 -12.68
N GLY A 42 -2.62 -12.40 -11.55
CA GLY A 42 -1.97 -12.53 -10.23
C GLY A 42 -0.77 -11.61 -9.99
N ASP A 43 -0.53 -10.66 -10.89
CA ASP A 43 0.68 -9.82 -10.94
C ASP A 43 0.43 -8.35 -10.61
N GLU A 44 -0.84 -7.99 -10.41
CA GLU A 44 -1.29 -6.68 -10.02
C GLU A 44 -2.40 -6.83 -9.00
N ALA A 45 -2.42 -5.96 -7.99
CA ALA A 45 -3.53 -5.83 -7.07
C ALA A 45 -3.87 -4.37 -6.80
N LEU A 46 -5.14 -4.12 -6.50
CA LEU A 46 -5.64 -2.82 -6.04
C LEU A 46 -6.17 -2.98 -4.62
N ILE A 47 -5.81 -2.06 -3.73
CA ILE A 47 -6.38 -1.97 -2.38
C ILE A 47 -7.15 -0.67 -2.26
N GLU A 48 -8.42 -0.77 -1.88
CA GLU A 48 -9.25 0.39 -1.53
C GLU A 48 -8.76 1.04 -0.24
N ALA A 49 -8.60 2.37 -0.29
CA ALA A 49 -8.07 3.14 0.81
C ALA A 49 -8.90 4.39 1.10
N ILE A 50 -8.96 4.75 2.38
CA ILE A 50 -9.49 6.04 2.85
C ILE A 50 -8.49 6.65 3.85
N ALA A 51 -7.99 7.84 3.55
CA ALA A 51 -7.29 8.66 4.53
C ALA A 51 -8.23 9.80 4.97
N ILE A 52 -8.52 9.91 6.26
CA ILE A 52 -9.28 11.01 6.84
C ILE A 52 -8.30 11.86 7.63
N GLN A 53 -8.09 13.09 7.21
CA GLN A 53 -7.24 14.06 7.91
C GLN A 53 -8.02 15.36 8.09
N ASN A 54 -7.98 15.94 9.30
CA ASN A 54 -8.73 17.15 9.64
C ASN A 54 -10.23 17.07 9.31
N GLY A 55 -10.82 15.86 9.41
CA GLY A 55 -12.24 15.62 9.11
C GLY A 55 -12.58 15.41 7.62
N TYR A 56 -11.63 15.55 6.69
CA TYR A 56 -11.89 15.38 5.26
C TYR A 56 -11.48 13.98 4.78
N PRO A 57 -12.43 13.15 4.30
CA PRO A 57 -12.11 11.83 3.78
C PRO A 57 -11.61 11.90 2.33
N VAL A 58 -10.43 11.34 2.09
CA VAL A 58 -9.84 11.16 0.76
C VAL A 58 -9.85 9.68 0.41
N ARG A 59 -10.56 9.31 -0.65
CA ARG A 59 -10.67 7.94 -1.15
C ARG A 59 -9.76 7.74 -2.36
N PHE A 60 -9.03 6.64 -2.39
CA PHE A 60 -8.11 6.33 -3.48
C PHE A 60 -7.81 4.83 -3.52
N LEU A 61 -7.07 4.41 -4.55
CA LEU A 61 -6.60 3.04 -4.70
C LEU A 61 -5.07 2.99 -4.54
N VAL A 62 -4.59 2.02 -3.79
CA VAL A 62 -3.17 1.65 -3.78
C VAL A 62 -2.98 0.52 -4.80
N GLN A 63 -2.07 0.72 -5.74
CA GLN A 63 -1.69 -0.28 -6.74
C GLN A 63 -0.44 -1.01 -6.30
N ILE A 64 -0.48 -2.35 -6.37
CA ILE A 64 0.64 -3.25 -6.16
C ILE A 64 0.94 -3.91 -7.51
N LEU A 65 2.19 -3.82 -7.99
CA LEU A 65 2.64 -4.46 -9.23
C LEU A 65 3.81 -5.38 -8.91
N SER A 66 3.68 -6.68 -9.15
CA SER A 66 4.72 -7.69 -8.88
C SER A 66 5.25 -8.28 -10.18
N ARG A 67 6.56 -8.12 -10.44
CA ARG A 67 7.27 -8.62 -11.63
C ARG A 67 8.72 -8.95 -11.26
N ASN A 68 9.24 -10.11 -11.68
CA ASN A 68 10.67 -10.44 -11.59
C ASN A 68 11.28 -10.20 -10.19
N ASN A 69 10.66 -10.70 -9.12
CA ASN A 69 11.08 -10.47 -7.72
C ASN A 69 11.12 -9.00 -7.30
N ARG A 70 10.41 -8.13 -8.01
CA ARG A 70 10.25 -6.72 -7.68
C ARG A 70 8.79 -6.39 -7.57
N THR A 71 8.38 -5.91 -6.40
CA THR A 71 7.01 -5.47 -6.11
C THR A 71 6.99 -3.97 -5.90
N THR A 72 6.22 -3.23 -6.69
CA THR A 72 6.03 -1.78 -6.52
C THR A 72 4.68 -1.52 -5.86
N VAL A 73 4.69 -0.81 -4.73
CA VAL A 73 3.49 -0.32 -4.04
C VAL A 73 3.40 1.18 -4.30
N LYS A 74 2.31 1.65 -4.88
CA LYS A 74 2.17 3.07 -5.28
C LYS A 74 0.72 3.52 -5.28
N LEU A 75 0.50 4.83 -5.36
CA LEU A 75 -0.81 5.38 -5.67
C LEU A 75 -1.25 4.92 -7.08
N TYR A 76 -2.47 4.41 -7.20
CA TYR A 76 -3.04 4.05 -8.51
C TYR A 76 -3.27 5.31 -9.34
N PRO A 77 -2.74 5.40 -10.58
CA PRO A 77 -2.79 6.62 -11.38
C PRO A 77 -4.21 7.04 -11.81
N GLY A 78 -5.18 6.13 -11.81
CA GLY A 78 -6.59 6.47 -12.08
C GLY A 78 -7.28 7.19 -10.91
N THR A 79 -6.61 7.30 -9.76
CA THR A 79 -7.01 8.16 -8.64
C THR A 79 -5.89 9.16 -8.38
N ASP A 80 -6.18 10.47 -8.39
CA ASP A 80 -5.17 11.51 -8.11
C ASP A 80 -5.55 12.34 -6.87
N PRO A 81 -5.58 11.74 -5.67
CA PRO A 81 -5.74 12.51 -4.45
C PRO A 81 -4.57 13.47 -4.24
N GLU A 82 -4.82 14.48 -3.41
CA GLU A 82 -3.75 15.25 -2.79
C GLU A 82 -2.81 14.29 -2.04
N LYS A 83 -1.49 14.48 -2.21
CA LYS A 83 -0.46 13.54 -1.73
C LYS A 83 -0.10 13.83 -0.28
N THR A 84 -1.13 13.89 0.56
CA THR A 84 -1.04 14.20 1.98
C THR A 84 -0.26 13.12 2.73
N ASN A 85 0.09 13.41 3.99
CA ASN A 85 0.79 12.45 4.84
C ASN A 85 -0.03 11.15 5.01
N GLY A 86 -1.36 11.24 5.12
CA GLY A 86 -2.23 10.06 5.24
C GLY A 86 -2.15 9.14 4.01
N VAL A 87 -2.07 9.71 2.80
CA VAL A 87 -1.86 8.93 1.57
C VAL A 87 -0.52 8.19 1.60
N LYS A 88 0.55 8.88 2.00
CA LYS A 88 1.90 8.27 2.10
C LYS A 88 1.96 7.18 3.16
N LYS A 89 1.38 7.41 4.35
CA LYS A 89 1.29 6.42 5.44
C LYS A 89 0.52 5.18 5.02
N ILE A 90 -0.59 5.33 4.29
CA ILE A 90 -1.34 4.18 3.76
C ILE A 90 -0.48 3.32 2.82
N ILE A 91 0.27 3.93 1.91
CA ILE A 91 1.18 3.20 1.01
C ILE A 91 2.28 2.51 1.83
N GLY A 92 2.80 3.16 2.88
CA GLY A 92 3.76 2.57 3.81
C GLY A 92 3.19 1.37 4.60
N ILE A 93 1.93 1.44 5.04
CA ILE A 93 1.24 0.31 5.70
C ILE A 93 1.17 -0.89 4.76
N VAL A 94 0.74 -0.69 3.52
CA VAL A 94 0.65 -1.78 2.52
C VAL A 94 2.02 -2.39 2.25
N ALA A 95 3.05 -1.56 2.07
CA ALA A 95 4.42 -2.03 1.85
C ALA A 95 4.95 -2.85 3.03
N ARG A 96 4.64 -2.47 4.27
CA ARG A 96 4.99 -3.23 5.47
C ARG A 96 4.30 -4.57 5.56
N GLN A 97 2.99 -4.62 5.27
CA GLN A 97 2.26 -5.89 5.27
C GLN A 97 2.85 -6.87 4.25
N LEU A 98 3.13 -6.39 3.04
CA LEU A 98 3.78 -7.17 1.99
C LEU A 98 5.16 -7.67 2.42
N LYS A 99 6.00 -6.81 3.01
CA LYS A 99 7.31 -7.19 3.53
C LYS A 99 7.20 -8.25 4.65
N ALA A 100 6.20 -8.15 5.52
CA ALA A 100 6.00 -9.08 6.62
C ALA A 100 5.61 -10.51 6.17
N CYS A 101 5.11 -10.67 4.93
CA CYS A 101 4.74 -11.98 4.40
C CYS A 101 5.93 -12.87 3.99
N SER A 102 7.14 -12.32 3.82
CA SER A 102 8.31 -13.06 3.34
C SER A 102 9.61 -12.52 3.92
N SER A 103 10.37 -13.38 4.61
CA SER A 103 11.66 -13.01 5.23
C SER A 103 12.74 -12.59 4.22
N GLY A 104 12.58 -12.96 2.94
CA GLY A 104 13.48 -12.59 1.85
C GLY A 104 13.21 -11.22 1.23
N VAL A 105 12.15 -10.52 1.65
CA VAL A 105 11.76 -9.22 1.07
C VAL A 105 12.41 -8.06 1.82
N GLN A 106 13.01 -7.15 1.05
CA GLN A 106 13.66 -5.93 1.53
C GLN A 106 13.09 -4.68 0.87
N TYR A 107 13.22 -3.54 1.53
CA TYR A 107 12.89 -2.26 0.90
C TYR A 107 13.98 -1.88 -0.11
N GLY A 108 13.55 -1.53 -1.31
CA GLY A 108 14.36 -0.88 -2.33
C GLY A 108 14.12 0.63 -2.37
N ALA A 109 14.23 1.20 -3.57
CA ALA A 109 14.01 2.62 -3.79
C ALA A 109 12.57 3.04 -3.42
N ASN A 110 12.44 4.19 -2.76
CA ASN A 110 11.15 4.74 -2.36
C ASN A 110 11.25 6.25 -2.20
N ASN A 111 10.08 6.93 -2.17
CA ASN A 111 9.99 8.36 -1.87
C ASN A 111 9.01 8.64 -0.73
N LEU A 112 8.83 7.68 0.19
CA LEU A 112 7.95 7.83 1.35
C LEU A 112 8.65 8.43 2.57
N GLY A 113 9.98 8.44 2.64
CA GLY A 113 10.70 9.01 3.79
C GLY A 113 10.30 8.34 5.11
N GLU A 114 9.97 9.14 6.12
CA GLU A 114 9.59 8.68 7.46
C GLU A 114 8.32 7.82 7.50
N PHE A 115 7.42 7.96 6.51
CA PHE A 115 6.14 7.22 6.48
C PHE A 115 6.29 5.72 6.20
N LEU A 116 7.50 5.24 5.93
CA LEU A 116 7.82 3.82 5.85
C LEU A 116 8.17 3.20 7.22
N LEU A 117 8.55 4.03 8.20
CA LEU A 117 9.05 3.63 9.52
C LEU A 117 7.96 3.64 10.61
N GLU A 118 6.94 4.50 10.48
CA GLU A 118 5.77 4.59 11.37
C GLU A 118 4.75 3.48 11.14
#